data_AF-A0A7S1RQK6-F1
#
_entry.id   AF-A0A7S1RQK6-F1
#
_cell.length_a   1.000
_cell.length_b   1.000
_cell.length_c   1.000
_cell.angle_alpha   90.00
_cell.angle_beta   90.00
_cell.angle_gamma   90.00
#
_symmetry.space_group_name_H-M   'P 1'
#
loop_
_entity.id
_entity.type
_entity.pdbx_description
1 polymer ?
#
loop_
_entity_poly.entity_id
_entity_poly.type
_entity_poly.pdbx_seq_one_letter_code
_entity_poly.pdbx_strand_id
1 'polypeptide(L)'
;RGKVCSDALLDELLAELRATEWPGENSRERKTVRTQGYLILSKPGGDVQPGSSKSRLAAAKIARHARLWDLCDELMREADPEFAQRWTSVALTKQFTGSPHIDHDNTGPFYGVAVGEFTGGAICVEAGPRLRVG
;
A
#
# COMPACT_ATOMS: atom_id res chain seq x y z
N ARG A 1 12.93 -2.14 -14.35
CA ARG A 1 13.76 -2.93 -13.40
C ARG A 1 13.41 -2.46 -12.00
N GLY A 2 13.28 -3.36 -11.03
CA GLY A 2 13.05 -2.99 -9.64
C GLY A 2 14.19 -2.09 -9.12
N LYS A 3 13.84 -1.17 -8.23
CA LYS A 3 14.80 -0.32 -7.51
C LYS A 3 15.18 -1.04 -6.22
N VAL A 4 16.47 -1.08 -5.92
CA VAL A 4 16.97 -1.68 -4.68
C VAL A 4 16.80 -0.64 -3.58
N CYS A 5 16.15 -1.02 -2.48
CA CYS A 5 16.12 -0.26 -1.25
C CYS A 5 17.02 -0.95 -0.22
N SER A 6 17.42 -0.24 0.82
CA SER A 6 18.34 -0.72 1.82
C SER A 6 17.72 -1.85 2.67
N ASP A 7 18.50 -2.90 2.93
CA ASP A 7 18.04 -4.04 3.73
C ASP A 7 17.64 -3.62 5.15
N ALA A 8 18.39 -2.68 5.75
CA ALA A 8 18.07 -2.14 7.07
C ALA A 8 16.67 -1.49 7.11
N LEU A 9 16.30 -0.72 6.08
CA LEU A 9 15.00 -0.07 6.01
C LEU A 9 13.87 -1.08 5.76
N LEU A 10 14.13 -2.12 4.95
CA LEU A 10 13.20 -3.22 4.74
C LEU A 10 12.98 -4.04 6.02
N ASP A 11 14.03 -4.26 6.81
CA ASP A 11 13.97 -4.95 8.10
C ASP A 11 13.19 -4.14 9.14
N GLU A 12 13.43 -2.83 9.21
CA GLU A 12 12.65 -1.92 10.07
C GLU A 12 11.17 -1.90 9.69
N LEU A 13 10.87 -1.80 8.38
CA LEU A 13 9.50 -1.87 7.87
C LEU A 13 8.83 -3.20 8.23
N LEU A 14 9.53 -4.32 8.06
CA LEU A 14 9.03 -5.64 8.43
C LEU A 14 8.74 -5.76 9.93
N ALA A 15 9.63 -5.23 10.78
CA ALA A 15 9.46 -5.22 12.22
C ALA A 15 8.20 -4.43 12.62
N GLU A 16 8.03 -3.23 12.06
CA GLU A 16 6.86 -2.38 12.32
C GLU A 16 5.55 -3.05 11.82
N LEU A 17 5.56 -3.65 10.62
CA LEU A 17 4.41 -4.39 10.09
C LEU A 17 4.01 -5.59 10.96
N ARG A 18 4.98 -6.28 11.56
CA ARG A 18 4.74 -7.39 12.52
C ARG A 18 4.15 -6.88 13.83
N ALA A 19 4.59 -5.73 14.31
CA ALA A 19 4.09 -5.10 15.54
C ALA A 19 2.72 -4.41 15.36
N THR A 20 2.32 -4.12 14.12
CA THR A 20 1.09 -3.41 13.79
C THR A 20 -0.15 -4.17 14.26
N GLU A 21 -1.04 -3.47 14.96
CA GLU A 21 -2.40 -3.93 15.24
C GLU A 21 -3.26 -3.77 13.98
N TRP A 22 -3.58 -4.89 13.33
CA TRP A 22 -4.34 -4.89 12.09
C TRP A 22 -5.85 -4.72 12.34
N PRO A 23 -6.57 -3.95 11.50
CA PRO A 23 -8.02 -3.87 11.59
C PRO A 23 -8.66 -5.26 11.51
N GLY A 24 -9.53 -5.56 12.49
CA GLY A 24 -10.27 -6.82 12.54
C GLY A 24 -11.19 -7.01 11.33
N GLU A 25 -11.59 -8.26 11.06
CA GLU A 25 -12.20 -8.70 9.81
C GLU A 25 -13.37 -7.82 9.32
N ASN A 26 -14.25 -7.44 10.27
CA ASN A 26 -15.46 -6.68 10.03
C ASN A 26 -15.22 -5.18 9.75
N SER A 27 -14.05 -4.67 10.14
CA SER A 27 -13.65 -3.27 10.05
C SER A 27 -12.64 -3.01 8.93
N ARG A 28 -12.32 -4.03 8.12
CA ARG A 28 -11.40 -3.90 6.98
C ARG A 28 -12.02 -3.08 5.86
N GLU A 29 -11.22 -2.18 5.29
CA GLU A 29 -11.62 -1.27 4.20
C GLU A 29 -11.91 -2.00 2.89
N ARG A 30 -11.26 -3.14 2.64
CA ARG A 30 -11.45 -3.96 1.44
C ARG A 30 -11.77 -5.41 1.83
N LYS A 31 -13.06 -5.70 2.04
CA LYS A 31 -13.55 -7.02 2.48
C LYS A 31 -13.37 -8.14 1.44
N THR A 32 -13.28 -7.78 0.17
CA THR A 32 -13.12 -8.72 -0.95
C THR A 32 -11.66 -9.15 -1.16
N VAL A 33 -10.71 -8.42 -0.58
CA VAL A 33 -9.28 -8.73 -0.69
C VAL A 33 -8.93 -9.89 0.25
N ARG A 34 -8.31 -10.94 -0.30
CA ARG A 34 -7.86 -12.11 0.47
C ARG A 34 -6.56 -11.78 1.18
N THR A 35 -6.66 -11.47 2.47
CA THR A 35 -5.53 -11.07 3.30
C THR A 35 -5.88 -11.28 4.78
N GLN A 36 -4.88 -11.48 5.63
CA GLN A 36 -5.07 -11.50 7.09
C GLN A 36 -5.14 -10.10 7.69
N GLY A 37 -4.57 -9.10 7.01
CA GLY A 37 -4.59 -7.70 7.43
C GLY A 37 -4.62 -6.76 6.23
N TYR A 38 -5.35 -5.66 6.36
CA TYR A 38 -5.45 -4.64 5.31
C TYR A 38 -5.57 -3.26 5.93
N LEU A 39 -4.71 -2.34 5.51
CA LEU A 39 -4.66 -0.97 6.00
C LEU A 39 -4.31 -0.02 4.86
N ILE A 40 -5.14 0.97 4.58
CA ILE A 40 -4.78 2.08 3.67
C ILE A 40 -4.40 3.31 4.49
N LEU A 41 -3.26 3.92 4.18
CA LEU A 41 -2.90 5.25 4.66
C LEU A 41 -2.91 6.21 3.47
N SER A 42 -3.57 7.36 3.60
CA SER A 42 -3.76 8.32 2.49
C SER A 42 -3.56 9.75 2.96
N LYS A 43 -2.79 10.54 2.19
CA LYS A 43 -2.55 11.96 2.47
C LYS A 43 -3.88 12.72 2.59
N PRO A 44 -4.04 13.60 3.60
CA PRO A 44 -5.14 14.55 3.63
C PRO A 44 -5.06 15.45 2.39
N GLY A 45 -6.12 15.55 1.61
CA GLY A 45 -6.12 16.36 0.38
C GLY A 45 -5.67 15.66 -0.90
N GLY A 46 -5.50 14.33 -0.89
CA GLY A 46 -5.51 13.52 -2.12
C GLY A 46 -6.92 13.50 -2.74
N ASP A 47 -7.52 12.32 -2.93
CA ASP A 47 -8.90 12.20 -3.43
C ASP A 47 -9.98 12.69 -2.44
N VAL A 48 -9.57 13.24 -1.30
CA VAL A 48 -10.45 13.64 -0.20
C VAL A 48 -10.39 15.15 -0.02
N GLN A 49 -11.55 15.80 -0.16
CA GLN A 49 -11.68 17.25 -0.01
C GLN A 49 -11.09 17.73 1.34
N PRO A 50 -10.17 18.73 1.32
CA PRO A 50 -9.60 19.32 2.53
C PRO A 50 -10.69 19.82 3.49
N GLY A 51 -10.50 19.61 4.79
CA GLY A 51 -11.44 20.03 5.84
C GLY A 51 -12.66 19.12 6.02
N SER A 52 -12.87 18.13 5.15
CA SER A 52 -13.96 17.16 5.32
C SER A 52 -13.76 16.25 6.53
N SER A 53 -14.85 15.62 7.01
CA SER A 53 -14.73 14.58 8.05
C SER A 53 -13.85 13.42 7.61
N LYS A 54 -13.87 13.07 6.31
CA LYS A 54 -12.98 12.05 5.74
C LYS A 54 -11.51 12.46 5.80
N SER A 55 -11.17 13.72 5.50
CA SER A 55 -9.77 14.18 5.57
C SER A 55 -9.24 14.19 7.00
N ARG A 56 -10.09 14.53 7.97
CA ARG A 56 -9.76 14.47 9.40
C ARG A 56 -9.51 13.03 9.89
N LEU A 57 -10.35 12.09 9.47
CA LEU A 57 -10.17 10.68 9.78
C LEU A 57 -8.90 10.10 9.15
N ALA A 58 -8.60 10.47 7.89
CA ALA A 58 -7.36 10.07 7.22
C ALA A 58 -6.11 10.61 7.94
N ALA A 59 -6.13 11.89 8.33
CA ALA A 59 -5.05 12.49 9.12
C ALA A 59 -4.86 11.79 10.48
N ALA A 60 -5.95 11.49 11.19
CA ALA A 60 -5.91 10.76 12.45
C ALA A 60 -5.37 9.33 12.28
N LYS A 61 -5.70 8.67 11.17
CA LYS A 61 -5.21 7.33 10.84
C LYS A 61 -3.71 7.33 10.53
N ILE A 62 -3.23 8.31 9.76
CA ILE A 62 -1.78 8.52 9.57
C ILE A 62 -1.11 8.76 10.91
N ALA A 63 -1.64 9.66 11.75
CA ALA A 63 -1.05 9.95 13.06
C ALA A 63 -0.96 8.70 13.96
N ARG A 64 -1.98 7.82 13.93
CA ARG A 64 -1.95 6.53 14.64
C ARG A 64 -0.86 5.58 14.10
N HIS A 65 -0.55 5.66 12.81
CA HIS A 65 0.40 4.80 12.12
C HIS A 65 1.60 5.60 11.59
N ALA A 66 2.04 6.62 12.33
CA ALA A 66 3.03 7.58 11.85
C ALA A 66 4.36 6.90 11.49
N ARG A 67 4.83 5.96 12.32
CA ARG A 67 6.07 5.23 12.04
C ARG A 67 6.00 4.42 10.75
N LEU A 68 4.90 3.69 10.52
CA LEU A 68 4.68 2.98 9.25
C LEU A 68 4.68 3.94 8.06
N TRP A 69 4.00 5.07 8.20
CA TRP A 69 3.94 6.09 7.16
C TRP A 69 5.33 6.63 6.81
N ASP A 70 6.12 6.99 7.83
CA ASP A 70 7.46 7.54 7.66
C ASP A 70 8.40 6.52 6.99
N LEU A 71 8.35 5.25 7.40
CA LEU A 71 9.13 4.17 6.78
C LEU A 71 8.74 3.96 5.31
N CYS A 72 7.46 4.03 4.96
CA CYS A 72 7.01 3.94 3.56
C CYS A 72 7.49 5.14 2.74
N ASP A 73 7.45 6.34 3.31
CA ASP A 73 7.89 7.58 2.65
C ASP A 73 9.41 7.57 2.43
N GLU A 74 10.19 7.09 3.40
CA GLU A 74 11.64 6.89 3.28
C GLU A 74 11.98 5.86 2.21
N LEU A 75 11.29 4.72 2.21
CA LEU A 75 11.46 3.68 1.20
C LEU A 75 11.18 4.20 -0.20
N MET A 76 10.11 5.00 -0.33
CA MET A 76 9.77 5.62 -1.60
C MET A 76 10.81 6.65 -2.04
N ARG A 77 11.37 7.46 -1.12
CA ARG A 77 12.47 8.37 -1.45
C ARG A 77 13.73 7.62 -1.89
N GLU A 78 14.04 6.48 -1.29
CA GLU A 78 15.18 5.66 -1.69
C GLU A 78 14.99 5.07 -3.10
N ALA A 79 13.78 4.57 -3.38
CA ALA A 79 13.45 3.99 -4.68
C ALA A 79 13.33 5.04 -5.80
N ASP A 80 12.63 6.15 -5.54
CA ASP A 80 12.28 7.20 -6.49
C ASP A 80 11.96 8.54 -5.79
N PRO A 81 12.97 9.42 -5.62
CA PRO A 81 12.79 10.73 -4.98
C PRO A 81 11.76 11.65 -5.66
N GLU A 82 11.52 11.48 -6.97
CA GLU A 82 10.56 12.31 -7.71
C GLU A 82 9.13 11.81 -7.46
N PHE A 83 8.91 10.49 -7.51
CA PHE A 83 7.61 9.91 -7.18
C PHE A 83 7.25 10.08 -5.71
N ALA A 84 8.23 10.03 -4.80
CA ALA A 84 8.04 10.28 -3.37
C ALA A 84 7.40 11.65 -3.06
N GLN A 85 7.52 12.64 -3.96
CA GLN A 85 6.86 13.93 -3.79
C GLN A 85 5.36 13.90 -4.14
N ARG A 86 4.93 12.92 -4.95
CA ARG A 86 3.60 12.89 -5.58
C ARG A 86 2.69 11.77 -5.10
N TRP A 87 3.22 10.69 -4.53
CA TRP A 87 2.39 9.57 -4.06
C TRP A 87 1.36 10.04 -3.02
N THR A 88 0.15 9.49 -3.10
CA THR A 88 -1.00 9.95 -2.32
C THR A 88 -1.42 8.96 -1.25
N SER A 89 -1.15 7.67 -1.45
CA SER A 89 -1.56 6.62 -0.52
C SER A 89 -0.71 5.36 -0.63
N VAL A 90 -0.72 4.57 0.42
CA VAL A 90 -0.12 3.23 0.47
C VAL A 90 -1.15 2.24 1.02
N ALA A 91 -1.26 1.11 0.36
CA ALA A 91 -2.01 -0.04 0.84
C ALA A 91 -1.03 -1.06 1.45
N LEU A 92 -1.19 -1.34 2.73
CA LEU A 92 -0.41 -2.30 3.48
C LEU A 92 -1.25 -3.56 3.67
N THR A 93 -0.65 -4.72 3.38
CA THR A 93 -1.34 -6.01 3.45
C THR A 93 -0.51 -7.04 4.21
N LYS A 94 -1.17 -7.97 4.90
CA LYS A 94 -0.53 -9.07 5.63
C LYS A 94 -1.01 -10.40 5.09
N GLN A 95 -0.09 -11.23 4.59
CA GLN A 95 -0.41 -12.53 3.98
C GLN A 95 -1.45 -12.40 2.85
N PHE A 96 -1.23 -11.41 1.99
CA PHE A 96 -2.08 -11.17 0.82
C PHE A 96 -1.97 -12.32 -0.17
N THR A 97 -3.12 -12.79 -0.64
CA THR A 97 -3.23 -13.72 -1.76
C THR A 97 -3.85 -12.98 -2.93
N GLY A 98 -3.07 -12.82 -3.99
CA GLY A 98 -3.52 -12.17 -5.22
C GLY A 98 -4.68 -12.91 -5.88
N SER A 99 -5.57 -12.14 -6.51
CA SER A 99 -6.52 -12.60 -7.51
C SER A 99 -6.33 -11.75 -8.77
N PRO A 100 -6.50 -12.29 -9.99
CA PRO A 100 -6.45 -11.47 -11.21
C PRO A 100 -7.44 -10.30 -11.11
N HIS A 101 -6.97 -9.08 -11.26
CA HIS A 101 -7.79 -7.87 -11.26
C HIS A 101 -7.08 -6.71 -11.99
N ILE A 102 -7.85 -5.66 -12.25
CA ILE A 102 -7.36 -4.36 -12.73
C ILE A 102 -7.63 -3.34 -11.63
N ASP A 103 -6.61 -2.56 -11.26
CA ASP A 103 -6.74 -1.44 -10.35
C ASP A 103 -7.32 -0.23 -11.10
N HIS A 104 -8.65 -0.14 -11.14
CA HIS A 104 -9.36 0.91 -11.89
C HIS A 104 -9.21 2.30 -11.27
N ASP A 105 -8.87 2.37 -9.98
CA ASP A 105 -8.72 3.63 -9.24
C ASP A 105 -7.33 4.26 -9.43
N ASN A 106 -6.35 3.51 -9.96
CA ASN A 106 -4.99 4.00 -10.18
C ASN A 106 -4.95 4.85 -11.46
N THR A 107 -4.72 6.15 -11.30
CA THR A 107 -4.57 7.10 -12.42
C THR A 107 -3.14 7.16 -12.97
N GLY A 108 -2.21 6.37 -12.41
CA GLY A 108 -0.80 6.32 -12.79
C GLY A 108 -0.10 5.04 -12.31
N PRO A 109 1.21 4.91 -12.59
CA PRO A 109 2.00 3.77 -12.12
C PRO A 109 2.08 3.75 -10.59
N PHE A 110 2.18 2.55 -10.01
CA PHE A 110 2.39 2.36 -8.58
C PHE A 110 3.64 1.51 -8.34
N TYR A 111 4.19 1.65 -7.14
CA TYR A 111 5.29 0.84 -6.64
C TYR A 111 4.75 -0.26 -5.74
N GLY A 112 5.34 -1.46 -5.85
CA GLY A 112 5.03 -2.59 -4.99
C GLY A 112 6.29 -3.12 -4.31
N VAL A 113 6.18 -3.39 -3.02
CA VAL A 113 7.23 -4.03 -2.21
C VAL A 113 6.60 -5.18 -1.42
N ALA A 114 7.34 -6.28 -1.28
CA ALA A 114 6.97 -7.40 -0.42
C ALA A 114 8.15 -7.68 0.50
N VAL A 115 7.90 -7.71 1.81
CA VAL A 115 8.92 -7.94 2.85
C VAL A 115 8.57 -9.15 3.70
N GLY A 116 9.60 -9.85 4.19
CA GLY A 116 9.48 -11.05 4.99
C GLY A 116 9.87 -12.32 4.26
N GLU A 117 9.43 -13.44 4.82
CA GLU A 117 9.76 -14.77 4.33
C GLU A 117 8.59 -15.31 3.50
N PHE A 118 8.89 -15.77 2.28
CA PHE A 118 7.89 -16.26 1.34
C PHE A 118 8.26 -17.67 0.86
N THR A 119 7.25 -18.51 0.68
CA THR A 119 7.38 -19.75 -0.10
C THR A 119 6.71 -19.52 -1.45
N GLY A 120 7.51 -19.27 -2.49
CA GLY A 120 7.02 -18.89 -3.81
C GLY A 120 6.48 -17.45 -3.88
N GLY A 121 5.59 -17.20 -4.83
CA GLY A 121 4.99 -15.87 -5.08
C GLY A 121 5.69 -15.12 -6.22
N ALA A 122 4.87 -14.48 -7.06
CA ALA A 122 5.32 -13.60 -8.12
C ALA A 122 4.20 -12.62 -8.46
N ILE A 123 4.56 -11.40 -8.88
CA ILE A 123 3.61 -10.55 -9.59
C ILE A 123 3.55 -11.07 -11.03
N CYS A 124 2.38 -11.57 -11.42
CA CYS A 124 2.12 -12.05 -12.76
C CYS A 124 1.21 -11.06 -13.48
N VAL A 125 1.62 -10.61 -14.66
CA VAL A 125 0.80 -9.78 -15.55
C VAL A 125 0.27 -10.68 -16.65
N GLU A 126 -1.06 -10.80 -16.75
CA GLU A 126 -1.67 -11.51 -17.87
C GLU A 126 -1.45 -10.72 -19.17
N ALA A 127 -0.97 -11.38 -20.22
CA ALA A 127 -0.71 -10.75 -21.51
C ALA A 127 -2.03 -10.37 -22.19
N GLY A 128 -2.47 -9.13 -21.98
CA GLY A 128 -3.52 -8.45 -22.75
C GLY A 128 -4.84 -8.27 -22.00
N PRO A 129 -5.42 -7.06 -21.95
CA PRO A 129 -6.81 -6.90 -21.58
C PRO A 129 -7.66 -7.59 -22.64
N ARG A 130 -8.45 -8.60 -22.27
CA ARG A 130 -9.52 -9.09 -23.13
C ARG A 130 -10.55 -7.97 -23.25
N LEU A 131 -10.44 -7.15 -24.30
CA LEU A 131 -11.52 -6.31 -24.79
C LEU A 131 -12.71 -7.23 -25.03
N ARG A 132 -13.69 -7.20 -24.12
CA ARG A 132 -15.02 -7.71 -24.42
C ARG A 132 -15.63 -6.72 -25.41
N VAL A 133 -15.52 -7.05 -26.70
CA VAL A 133 -16.31 -6.39 -27.74
C VAL A 133 -17.74 -6.85 -27.50
N GLY A 134 -18.59 -5.93 -27.01
CA GLY A 134 -20.03 -6.08 -26.97
C GLY A 134 -20.67 -5.57 -28.26
#